data_AF-A0A9W7EN14-F1
#
_entry.id   AF-A0A9W7EN14-F1
#
_cell.length_a   1.000
_cell.length_b   1.000
_cell.length_c   1.000
_cell.angle_alpha   90.00
_cell.angle_beta   90.00
_cell.angle_gamma   90.00
#
_symmetry.space_group_name_H-M   'P 1'
#
loop_
_entity.id
_entity.type
_entity.pdbx_description
1 polymer ?
#
loop_
_entity_poly.entity_id
_entity_poly.type
_entity_poly.pdbx_seq_one_letter_code
_entity_poly.pdbx_strand_id
1 'polypeptide(L)'
;MVHRLRSRCDYVITGSNTVIQDNPSFSCRRGVAYTRNGGRKPADGPTRVILDRSLKTFLWETSNFPETLTILHPTENSTPPSAPTIIYHTSLPPHPNPSPKVSLKKLEGEERIGRRIIDDLGENSEEDQAIMIEGGGNLAKVFLEDDAITHCIIIQSPLSLFPPPPVGVSSYVNSDRSGLRGFSKVGEYDSGGDTVECWCKDRESWMEEEVEEWP
;
A
#
# COMPACT_ATOMS: atom_id res chain seq x y z
N MET A 1 -8.40 -3.85 12.47
CA MET A 1 -8.25 -2.72 11.55
C MET A 1 -7.58 -3.08 10.22
N VAL A 2 -6.24 -3.02 10.09
CA VAL A 2 -5.53 -3.05 8.77
C VAL A 2 -5.94 -4.18 7.82
N HIS A 3 -6.12 -5.42 8.29
CA HIS A 3 -6.59 -6.51 7.42
C HIS A 3 -8.00 -6.31 6.86
N ARG A 4 -8.90 -5.63 7.60
CA ARG A 4 -10.23 -5.25 7.12
C ARG A 4 -10.16 -4.12 6.10
N LEU A 5 -9.27 -3.14 6.31
CA LEU A 5 -8.99 -2.10 5.31
C LEU A 5 -8.51 -2.71 4.00
N ARG A 6 -7.49 -3.57 4.05
CA ARG A 6 -7.00 -4.30 2.86
C ARG A 6 -8.11 -5.08 2.15
N SER A 7 -9.05 -5.67 2.90
CA SER A 7 -10.16 -6.43 2.31
C SER A 7 -11.20 -5.59 1.56
N ARG A 8 -11.12 -4.26 1.67
CA ARG A 8 -11.96 -3.31 0.94
C ARG A 8 -11.22 -2.66 -0.24
N CYS A 9 -9.98 -3.04 -0.49
CA CYS A 9 -9.16 -2.48 -1.56
C CYS A 9 -8.99 -3.46 -2.73
N ASP A 10 -8.85 -2.93 -3.93
CA ASP A 10 -8.46 -3.69 -5.13
C ASP A 10 -6.94 -3.81 -5.23
N TYR A 11 -6.23 -2.78 -4.76
CA TYR A 11 -4.78 -2.70 -4.80
C TYR A 11 -4.19 -2.30 -3.45
N VAL A 12 -3.01 -2.84 -3.16
CA VAL A 12 -2.14 -2.39 -2.07
C VAL A 12 -0.78 -2.01 -2.64
N ILE A 13 -0.40 -0.75 -2.49
CA ILE A 13 0.84 -0.19 -2.99
C ILE A 13 1.88 -0.18 -1.86
N THR A 14 3.09 -0.67 -2.14
CA THR A 14 4.24 -0.54 -1.24
C THR A 14 5.53 -0.19 -1.99
N GLY A 15 6.60 0.09 -1.25
CA GLY A 15 7.93 0.32 -1.80
C GLY A 15 8.83 -0.91 -1.70
N SER A 16 9.81 -1.02 -2.61
CA SER A 16 10.76 -2.15 -2.64
C SER A 16 11.49 -2.41 -1.31
N ASN A 17 11.80 -1.37 -0.54
CA ASN A 17 12.51 -1.54 0.73
C ASN A 17 11.67 -2.29 1.77
N THR A 18 10.36 -2.00 1.85
CA THR A 18 9.43 -2.74 2.71
C THR A 18 9.37 -4.21 2.28
N VAL A 19 9.38 -4.48 0.97
CA VAL A 19 9.42 -5.86 0.46
C VAL A 19 10.67 -6.60 0.90
N ILE A 20 11.83 -5.97 0.71
CA ILE A 20 13.14 -6.56 0.99
C ILE A 20 13.34 -6.78 2.49
N GLN A 21 12.91 -5.84 3.33
CA GLN A 21 13.13 -5.90 4.78
C GLN A 21 12.17 -6.85 5.48
N ASP A 22 10.90 -6.88 5.05
CA ASP A 22 9.84 -7.54 5.81
C ASP A 22 9.29 -8.81 5.13
N ASN A 23 9.67 -9.08 3.88
CA ASN A 23 9.10 -10.13 3.01
C ASN A 23 7.56 -10.29 3.19
N PRO A 24 6.78 -9.20 3.10
CA PRO A 24 5.38 -9.20 3.48
C PRO A 24 4.52 -9.91 2.44
N SER A 25 3.49 -10.63 2.91
CA SER A 25 2.51 -11.26 2.01
C SER A 25 1.44 -10.29 1.48
N PHE A 26 1.17 -9.19 2.19
CA PHE A 26 0.05 -8.26 1.99
C PHE A 26 -1.35 -8.91 1.86
N SER A 27 -1.53 -10.13 2.38
CA SER A 27 -2.81 -10.81 2.34
C SER A 27 -3.81 -10.31 3.40
N CYS A 28 -5.07 -10.61 3.16
CA CYS A 28 -6.13 -10.51 4.16
C CYS A 28 -6.14 -11.81 5.00
N ARG A 29 -6.08 -11.69 6.33
CA ARG A 29 -6.03 -12.85 7.24
C ARG A 29 -7.19 -12.76 8.25
N ARG A 30 -7.53 -13.89 8.89
CA ARG A 30 -8.52 -14.03 9.98
C ARG A 30 -9.99 -13.90 9.59
N GLY A 31 -10.46 -14.67 8.60
CA GLY A 31 -11.89 -14.83 8.33
C GLY A 31 -12.62 -13.56 7.88
N VAL A 32 -11.87 -12.51 7.54
CA VAL A 32 -12.43 -11.29 6.95
C VAL A 32 -12.87 -11.63 5.53
N ALA A 33 -14.17 -11.64 5.30
CA ALA A 33 -14.72 -11.85 3.97
C ALA A 33 -14.38 -10.63 3.09
N TYR A 34 -13.59 -10.84 2.04
CA TYR A 34 -13.43 -9.85 0.99
C TYR A 34 -14.79 -9.64 0.33
N THR A 35 -15.35 -8.45 0.50
CA THR A 35 -16.66 -8.08 -0.03
C THR A 35 -16.53 -6.72 -0.67
N ARG A 36 -16.33 -6.71 -1.98
CA ARG A 36 -16.50 -5.52 -2.82
C ARG A 36 -17.57 -5.84 -3.85
N ASN A 37 -18.60 -4.99 -3.93
CA ASN A 37 -19.71 -5.08 -4.89
C ASN A 37 -20.50 -6.40 -4.89
N GLY A 38 -20.63 -7.06 -3.73
CA GLY A 38 -21.38 -8.32 -3.60
C GLY A 38 -20.78 -9.53 -4.34
N GLY A 39 -19.65 -9.35 -5.02
CA GLY A 39 -18.91 -10.39 -5.72
C GLY A 39 -17.82 -11.00 -4.83
N ARG A 40 -17.82 -12.32 -4.72
CA ARG A 40 -16.74 -13.08 -4.08
C ARG A 40 -15.51 -13.07 -5.01
N LYS A 41 -14.60 -12.10 -4.88
CA LYS A 41 -13.23 -12.23 -5.41
C LYS A 41 -12.46 -13.27 -4.55
N PRO A 42 -11.36 -13.86 -5.06
CA PRO A 42 -10.66 -14.95 -4.37
C PRO A 42 -10.26 -14.57 -2.93
N ALA A 43 -10.03 -15.58 -2.10
CA ALA A 43 -9.74 -15.48 -0.66
C ALA A 43 -8.38 -14.80 -0.31
N ASP A 44 -7.79 -14.02 -1.23
CA ASP A 44 -6.35 -13.82 -1.37
C ASP A 44 -5.89 -12.37 -1.08
N GLY A 45 -6.84 -11.43 -1.01
CA GLY A 45 -6.59 -10.00 -0.76
C GLY A 45 -6.35 -9.16 -2.02
N PRO A 46 -5.98 -7.87 -1.87
CA PRO A 46 -5.78 -6.95 -2.99
C PRO A 46 -4.59 -7.34 -3.88
N THR A 47 -4.63 -6.93 -5.15
CA THR A 47 -3.48 -6.99 -6.06
C THR A 47 -2.33 -6.18 -5.48
N ARG A 48 -1.13 -6.74 -5.46
CA ARG A 48 0.03 -6.09 -4.85
C ARG A 48 0.73 -5.23 -5.88
N VAL A 49 1.04 -3.99 -5.52
CA VAL A 49 1.71 -3.04 -6.39
C VAL A 49 2.99 -2.58 -5.73
N ILE A 50 4.12 -2.81 -6.37
CA ILE A 50 5.44 -2.47 -5.83
C ILE A 50 6.03 -1.35 -6.66
N LEU A 51 6.37 -0.23 -6.01
CA LEU A 51 7.23 0.77 -6.60
C LEU A 51 8.70 0.37 -6.36
N ASP A 52 9.32 -0.18 -7.39
CA ASP A 52 10.73 -0.59 -7.41
C ASP A 52 11.44 -0.02 -8.63
N ARG A 53 11.88 1.25 -8.50
CA ARG A 53 12.49 2.00 -9.60
C ARG A 53 13.65 1.26 -10.27
N SER A 54 14.46 0.54 -9.48
CA SER A 54 15.67 -0.12 -9.95
C SER A 54 15.63 -1.65 -9.86
N LEU A 55 14.44 -2.26 -9.74
CA LEU A 55 14.25 -3.70 -9.63
C LEU A 55 15.12 -4.36 -8.53
N LYS A 56 15.28 -3.66 -7.40
CA LYS A 56 16.07 -4.12 -6.25
C LYS A 56 15.56 -5.41 -5.65
N THR A 57 14.25 -5.69 -5.72
CA THR A 57 13.68 -6.94 -5.21
C THR A 57 14.31 -8.15 -5.89
N PHE A 58 14.48 -8.09 -7.22
CA PHE A 58 15.12 -9.18 -7.98
C PHE A 58 16.62 -9.29 -7.71
N LEU A 59 17.31 -8.15 -7.63
CA LEU A 59 18.74 -8.12 -7.30
C LEU A 59 19.00 -8.68 -5.89
N TRP A 60 18.16 -8.32 -4.93
CA TRP A 60 18.25 -8.81 -3.56
C TRP A 60 18.08 -10.33 -3.50
N GLU A 61 17.04 -10.87 -4.12
CA GLU A 61 16.77 -12.32 -4.10
C GLU A 61 17.91 -13.11 -4.75
N THR A 62 18.45 -12.61 -5.87
CA THR A 62 19.63 -13.20 -6.52
C THR A 62 20.86 -13.18 -5.61
N SER A 63 21.03 -12.13 -4.80
CA SER A 63 22.20 -11.96 -3.92
C SER A 63 22.09 -12.74 -2.60
N ASN A 64 20.86 -13.05 -2.16
CA ASN A 64 20.58 -13.67 -0.86
C ASN A 64 20.02 -15.09 -1.01
N PHE A 65 20.40 -15.79 -2.09
CA PHE A 65 19.98 -17.17 -2.32
C PHE A 65 20.20 -18.04 -1.06
N PRO A 66 19.22 -18.87 -0.63
CA PRO A 66 17.95 -19.20 -1.27
C PRO A 66 16.73 -18.41 -0.75
N GLU A 67 16.91 -17.25 -0.11
CA GLU A 67 15.80 -16.49 0.45
C GLU A 67 14.88 -15.99 -0.66
N THR A 68 13.63 -16.48 -0.66
CA THR A 68 12.64 -16.14 -1.69
C THR A 68 11.69 -15.05 -1.21
N LEU A 69 11.47 -14.05 -2.06
CA LEU A 69 10.49 -13.01 -1.82
C LEU A 69 9.10 -13.51 -2.22
N THR A 70 8.18 -13.54 -1.27
CA THR A 70 6.77 -13.96 -1.44
C THR A 70 6.05 -13.17 -2.55
N ILE A 71 6.53 -11.96 -2.83
CA ILE A 71 5.95 -11.06 -3.83
C ILE A 71 6.45 -11.36 -5.25
N LEU A 72 7.66 -11.93 -5.38
CA LEU A 72 8.22 -12.39 -6.66
C LEU A 72 7.78 -13.82 -7.01
N HIS A 73 7.44 -14.61 -6.00
CA HIS A 73 6.96 -15.99 -6.16
C HIS A 73 5.62 -16.22 -5.45
N PRO A 74 4.53 -15.52 -5.86
CA PRO A 74 3.19 -15.87 -5.40
C PRO A 74 2.85 -17.33 -5.72
N THR A 75 2.45 -18.09 -4.71
CA THR A 75 2.03 -19.49 -4.86
C THR A 75 0.51 -19.62 -4.69
N GLU A 76 -0.13 -20.40 -5.57
CA GLU A 76 -1.55 -20.78 -5.45
C GLU A 76 -1.80 -21.78 -4.33
N ASN A 77 -0.76 -22.55 -3.99
CA ASN A 77 -0.85 -23.63 -3.01
C ASN A 77 -0.63 -23.15 -1.57
N SER A 78 -0.34 -21.85 -1.35
CA SER A 78 -0.28 -21.28 -0.01
C SER A 78 -1.71 -21.07 0.54
N THR A 79 -1.87 -21.12 1.87
CA THR A 79 -3.16 -20.85 2.52
C THR A 79 -3.04 -19.60 3.39
N PRO A 80 -3.77 -18.51 3.08
CA PRO A 80 -4.55 -18.29 1.84
C PRO A 80 -3.63 -18.15 0.61
N PRO A 81 -4.14 -18.43 -0.61
CA PRO A 81 -3.39 -18.22 -1.84
C PRO A 81 -2.95 -16.76 -2.02
N SER A 82 -1.92 -16.54 -2.82
CA SER A 82 -1.29 -15.21 -3.00
C SER A 82 -1.82 -14.48 -4.24
N ALA A 83 -2.19 -13.21 -4.06
CA ALA A 83 -2.68 -12.32 -5.12
C ALA A 83 -1.61 -11.99 -6.18
N PRO A 84 -1.99 -11.58 -7.41
CA PRO A 84 -1.05 -11.08 -8.41
C PRO A 84 -0.20 -9.90 -7.91
N THR A 85 0.95 -9.69 -8.55
CA THR A 85 1.85 -8.56 -8.28
C THR A 85 2.09 -7.75 -9.55
N ILE A 86 2.06 -6.44 -9.44
CA ILE A 86 2.53 -5.48 -10.45
C ILE A 86 3.75 -4.76 -9.86
N ILE A 87 4.85 -4.67 -10.61
CA ILE A 87 6.05 -3.94 -10.21
C ILE A 87 6.27 -2.80 -11.20
N TYR A 88 6.17 -1.56 -10.70
CA TYR A 88 6.51 -0.36 -11.45
C TYR A 88 8.00 -0.05 -11.31
N HIS A 89 8.68 0.13 -12.44
CA HIS A 89 10.12 0.41 -12.49
C HIS A 89 10.47 1.50 -13.52
N THR A 90 11.67 2.08 -13.42
CA THR A 90 12.21 3.03 -14.41
C THR A 90 13.46 2.51 -15.14
N SER A 91 14.03 1.38 -14.70
CA SER A 91 15.22 0.79 -15.32
C SER A 91 15.01 0.17 -16.72
N LEU A 92 16.09 0.13 -17.52
CA LEU A 92 16.26 -0.60 -18.78
C LEU A 92 17.38 -1.65 -18.61
N PRO A 93 17.30 -2.90 -19.09
CA PRO A 93 16.15 -3.78 -19.36
C PRO A 93 15.77 -4.64 -18.12
N PRO A 94 14.61 -5.32 -18.10
CA PRO A 94 14.21 -6.15 -16.95
C PRO A 94 15.13 -7.38 -16.74
N HIS A 95 15.49 -7.67 -15.48
CA HIS A 95 16.11 -8.92 -15.03
C HIS A 95 15.00 -9.94 -14.64
N PRO A 96 15.33 -11.23 -14.47
CA PRO A 96 14.84 -12.36 -15.26
C PRO A 96 13.39 -12.80 -14.96
N ASN A 97 12.73 -13.32 -15.99
CA ASN A 97 11.52 -14.15 -15.98
C ASN A 97 10.72 -14.16 -14.65
N PRO A 98 9.93 -13.11 -14.36
CA PRO A 98 9.04 -13.10 -13.20
C PRO A 98 8.11 -14.31 -13.23
N SER A 99 7.66 -14.76 -12.05
CA SER A 99 6.53 -15.70 -11.96
C SER A 99 5.38 -15.22 -12.88
N PRO A 100 4.59 -16.12 -13.52
CA PRO A 100 3.47 -15.73 -14.37
C PRO A 100 2.46 -14.77 -13.73
N LYS A 101 2.45 -14.68 -12.40
CA LYS A 101 1.61 -13.77 -11.60
C LYS A 101 2.25 -12.42 -11.28
N VAL A 102 3.46 -12.15 -11.79
CA VAL A 102 4.21 -10.92 -11.57
C VAL A 102 4.34 -10.19 -12.91
N SER A 103 3.75 -9.01 -13.00
CA SER A 103 3.81 -8.13 -14.16
C SER A 103 4.79 -6.99 -13.91
N LEU A 104 5.66 -6.70 -14.88
CA LEU A 104 6.54 -5.53 -14.84
C LEU A 104 5.95 -4.42 -15.69
N LYS A 105 5.77 -3.23 -15.11
CA LYS A 105 5.32 -2.03 -15.82
C LYS A 105 6.42 -0.97 -15.77
N LYS A 106 6.85 -0.52 -16.95
CA LYS A 106 7.83 0.57 -17.04
C LYS A 106 7.13 1.92 -16.91
N LEU A 107 7.62 2.75 -16.00
CA LEU A 107 7.23 4.16 -15.89
C LEU A 107 8.20 5.00 -16.73
N GLU A 108 7.66 5.73 -17.70
CA GLU A 108 8.44 6.69 -18.50
C GLU A 108 8.49 8.05 -17.79
N GLY A 109 9.66 8.61 -17.51
CA GLY A 109 9.79 9.91 -16.83
C GLY A 109 9.56 9.87 -15.31
N GLU A 110 10.05 10.91 -14.63
CA GLU A 110 10.14 10.94 -13.15
C GLU A 110 9.09 11.83 -12.47
N GLU A 111 8.31 12.59 -13.23
CA GLU A 111 7.31 13.49 -12.66
C GLU A 111 6.00 12.76 -12.32
N ARG A 112 5.39 13.17 -11.21
CA ARG A 112 4.08 12.73 -10.72
C ARG A 112 3.85 11.21 -10.71
N ILE A 113 4.87 10.46 -10.29
CA ILE A 113 4.88 8.99 -10.29
C ILE A 113 3.66 8.41 -9.55
N GLY A 114 3.33 8.93 -8.36
CA GLY A 114 2.19 8.48 -7.58
C GLY A 114 0.89 8.64 -8.37
N ARG A 115 0.65 9.82 -8.95
CA ARG A 115 -0.57 10.06 -9.74
C ARG A 115 -0.66 9.15 -10.96
N ARG A 116 0.45 8.96 -11.67
CA ARG A 116 0.50 8.11 -12.86
C ARG A 116 0.24 6.64 -12.54
N ILE A 117 0.71 6.15 -11.40
CA ILE A 117 0.39 4.79 -10.95
C ILE A 117 -1.12 4.68 -10.69
N ILE A 118 -1.73 5.66 -10.02
CA ILE A 118 -3.19 5.66 -9.80
C ILE A 118 -3.94 5.67 -11.13
N ASP A 119 -3.56 6.55 -12.06
CA ASP A 119 -4.22 6.66 -13.37
C ASP A 119 -4.07 5.35 -14.19
N ASP A 120 -2.89 4.71 -14.20
CA ASP A 120 -2.65 3.44 -14.92
C ASP A 120 -3.34 2.22 -14.26
N LEU A 121 -3.56 2.23 -12.94
CA LEU A 121 -4.35 1.18 -12.27
C LEU A 121 -5.84 1.31 -12.57
N GLY A 122 -6.34 2.56 -12.66
CA GLY A 122 -7.71 2.86 -13.03
C GLY A 122 -8.00 2.75 -14.53
N GLU A 123 -6.96 2.71 -15.38
CA GLU A 123 -7.09 2.61 -16.82
C GLU A 123 -7.85 1.32 -17.20
N ASN A 124 -9.05 1.49 -17.79
CA ASN A 124 -10.01 0.44 -18.18
C ASN A 124 -10.90 -0.12 -17.05
N SER A 125 -10.97 0.51 -15.88
CA SER A 125 -11.97 0.19 -14.87
C SER A 125 -13.28 0.92 -15.16
N GLU A 126 -14.40 0.20 -15.23
CA GLU A 126 -15.75 0.79 -15.34
C GLU A 126 -16.30 1.23 -13.99
N GLU A 127 -15.70 0.73 -12.90
CA GLU A 127 -16.05 1.04 -11.52
C GLU A 127 -14.90 1.79 -10.84
N ASP A 128 -15.20 2.61 -9.82
CA ASP A 128 -14.18 3.18 -8.96
C ASP A 128 -13.28 2.07 -8.39
N GLN A 129 -12.04 2.39 -8.02
CA GLN A 129 -11.12 1.43 -7.42
C GLN A 129 -10.64 1.95 -6.07
N ALA A 130 -10.61 1.07 -5.08
CA ALA A 130 -10.08 1.40 -3.77
C ALA A 130 -8.60 0.97 -3.70
N ILE A 131 -7.72 1.94 -3.51
CA ILE A 131 -6.27 1.72 -3.49
C ILE A 131 -5.74 2.06 -2.10
N MET A 132 -5.12 1.09 -1.44
CA MET A 132 -4.43 1.30 -0.18
C MET A 132 -2.94 1.51 -0.42
N ILE A 133 -2.34 2.45 0.29
CA ILE A 133 -0.88 2.64 0.28
C ILE A 133 -0.37 2.22 1.65
N GLU A 134 0.40 1.13 1.67
CA GLU A 134 0.98 0.55 2.88
C GLU A 134 2.49 0.42 2.67
N GLY A 135 3.24 1.44 3.07
CA GLY A 135 4.69 1.47 2.93
C GLY A 135 5.32 2.57 3.77
N GLY A 136 6.65 2.66 3.71
CA GLY A 136 7.40 3.66 4.47
C GLY A 136 7.07 5.10 4.10
N GLY A 137 7.45 6.06 4.96
CA GLY A 137 7.13 7.48 4.83
C GLY A 137 7.51 8.11 3.48
N ASN A 138 8.61 7.67 2.85
CA ASN A 138 8.99 8.12 1.52
C ASN A 138 7.98 7.75 0.43
N LEU A 139 7.31 6.60 0.54
CA LEU A 139 6.27 6.21 -0.41
C LEU A 139 5.04 7.10 -0.21
N ALA A 140 4.57 7.24 1.04
CA ALA A 140 3.43 8.10 1.35
C ALA A 140 3.65 9.54 0.85
N LYS A 141 4.86 10.07 1.03
CA LYS A 141 5.28 11.38 0.52
C LYS A 141 5.07 11.51 -1.00
N VAL A 142 5.48 10.53 -1.79
CA VAL A 142 5.31 10.56 -3.27
C VAL A 142 3.85 10.78 -3.65
N PHE A 143 2.93 10.05 -3.01
CA PHE A 143 1.51 10.17 -3.35
C PHE A 143 0.84 11.44 -2.79
N LEU A 144 1.28 11.92 -1.63
CA LEU A 144 0.80 13.18 -1.08
C LEU A 144 1.25 14.39 -1.93
N GLU A 145 2.53 14.43 -2.33
CA GLU A 145 3.06 15.50 -3.18
C GLU A 145 2.43 15.52 -4.58
N ASP A 146 2.01 14.36 -5.08
CA ASP A 146 1.35 14.22 -6.37
C ASP A 146 -0.15 14.49 -6.35
N ASP A 147 -0.70 14.86 -5.18
CA ASP A 147 -2.13 15.08 -4.93
C ASP A 147 -2.99 13.84 -5.28
N ALA A 148 -2.47 12.65 -4.96
CA ALA A 148 -3.07 11.36 -5.31
C ALA A 148 -3.79 10.69 -4.13
N ILE A 149 -3.82 11.33 -2.95
CA ILE A 149 -4.45 10.80 -1.73
C ILE A 149 -5.78 11.53 -1.48
N THR A 150 -6.83 10.76 -1.17
CA THR A 150 -8.13 11.29 -0.76
C THR A 150 -8.40 11.09 0.73
N HIS A 151 -7.87 10.01 1.31
CA HIS A 151 -8.08 9.61 2.69
C HIS A 151 -6.76 9.26 3.37
N CYS A 152 -6.60 9.65 4.63
CA CYS A 152 -5.48 9.26 5.48
C CYS A 152 -5.99 8.66 6.79
N ILE A 153 -5.38 7.54 7.18
CA ILE A 153 -5.57 6.94 8.50
C ILE A 153 -4.22 7.01 9.20
N ILE A 154 -4.19 7.67 10.35
CA ILE A 154 -2.99 7.77 11.18
C ILE A 154 -3.20 6.90 12.40
N ILE A 155 -2.28 5.96 12.63
CA ILE A 155 -2.27 5.10 13.81
C ILE A 155 -1.11 5.53 14.68
N GLN A 156 -1.41 6.01 15.88
CA GLN A 156 -0.41 6.48 16.83
C GLN A 156 -0.40 5.59 18.06
N SER A 157 0.71 4.88 18.23
CA SER A 157 0.94 4.09 19.43
C SER A 157 1.36 4.98 20.61
N PRO A 158 0.96 4.66 21.86
CA PRO A 158 1.43 5.37 23.04
C PRO A 158 2.91 5.09 23.35
N LEU A 159 3.53 4.15 22.66
CA LEU A 159 4.92 3.78 22.83
C LEU A 159 5.88 4.82 22.25
N SER A 160 6.92 5.15 23.00
CA SER A 160 8.04 5.97 22.53
C SER A 160 9.21 5.07 22.13
N LEU A 161 9.68 5.23 20.90
CA LEU A 161 10.83 4.48 20.39
C LEU A 161 12.15 5.15 20.83
N PHE A 162 13.08 4.35 21.36
CA PHE A 162 14.43 4.80 21.71
C PHE A 162 15.50 3.83 21.16
N PRO A 163 16.50 4.31 20.39
CA PRO A 163 16.61 5.68 19.87
C PRO A 163 15.44 6.01 18.92
N PRO A 164 15.14 7.29 18.67
CA PRO A 164 14.12 7.65 17.70
C PRO A 164 14.48 7.06 16.33
N PRO A 165 13.48 6.62 15.54
CA PRO A 165 13.72 6.07 14.22
C PRO A 165 14.41 7.12 13.32
N PRO A 166 15.20 6.68 12.31
CA PRO A 166 15.86 7.59 11.38
C PRO A 166 14.89 8.60 10.77
N VAL A 167 15.32 9.87 10.71
CA VAL A 167 14.53 10.98 10.14
C VAL A 167 14.22 10.67 8.67
N GLY A 168 12.94 10.49 8.35
CA GLY A 168 12.45 10.07 7.04
C GLY A 168 11.24 9.13 7.11
N VAL A 169 11.06 8.43 8.24
CA VAL A 169 9.87 7.60 8.48
C VAL A 169 8.71 8.44 9.06
N SER A 170 9.01 9.45 9.88
CA SER A 170 8.05 10.29 10.60
C SER A 170 7.90 11.73 10.08
N SER A 171 8.69 12.14 9.08
CA SER A 171 8.92 13.58 8.81
C SER A 171 7.86 14.27 7.94
N TYR A 172 7.02 13.51 7.24
CA TYR A 172 6.03 14.12 6.34
C TYR A 172 4.72 14.42 7.07
N VAL A 173 4.18 13.43 7.79
CA VAL A 173 3.09 13.64 8.74
C VAL A 173 3.70 13.73 10.13
N ASN A 174 4.30 14.89 10.42
CA ASN A 174 4.87 15.18 11.73
C ASN A 174 3.77 15.11 12.82
N SER A 175 4.17 15.21 14.09
CA SER A 175 3.23 15.34 15.21
C SER A 175 2.26 16.51 15.03
N ASP A 176 2.63 17.54 14.27
CA ASP A 176 1.78 18.69 13.94
C ASP A 176 0.87 18.48 12.71
N ARG A 177 0.91 17.29 12.09
CA ARG A 177 0.12 16.91 10.90
C ARG A 177 0.31 17.85 9.70
N SER A 178 1.42 18.60 9.63
CA SER A 178 1.68 19.59 8.58
C SER A 178 1.73 19.06 7.15
N GLY A 179 1.99 17.77 6.95
CA GLY A 179 1.90 17.09 5.65
C GLY A 179 0.48 16.83 5.15
N LEU A 180 -0.54 17.04 5.98
CA LEU A 180 -1.96 16.87 5.64
C LEU A 180 -2.65 18.19 5.28
N ARG A 181 -1.92 19.14 4.68
CA ARG A 181 -2.54 20.37 4.16
C ARG A 181 -3.63 20.03 3.14
N GLY A 182 -4.80 20.62 3.31
CA GLY A 182 -5.98 20.34 2.46
C GLY A 182 -6.76 19.11 2.90
N PHE A 183 -6.46 18.54 4.07
CA PHE A 183 -7.26 17.52 4.72
C PHE A 183 -7.86 18.04 6.03
N SER A 184 -9.05 17.55 6.33
CA SER A 184 -9.77 17.76 7.57
C SER A 184 -9.88 16.44 8.34
N LYS A 185 -9.68 16.50 9.65
CA LYS A 185 -9.92 15.36 10.53
C LYS A 185 -11.42 15.14 10.65
N VAL A 186 -11.88 13.93 10.34
CA VAL A 186 -13.30 13.56 10.35
C VAL A 186 -13.67 12.69 11.55
N GLY A 187 -12.69 12.04 12.20
CA GLY A 187 -12.94 11.28 13.43
C GLY A 187 -11.67 10.76 14.10
N GLU A 188 -11.86 10.19 15.28
CA GLU A 188 -10.83 9.56 16.11
C GLU A 188 -11.43 8.44 16.96
N TYR A 189 -10.72 7.31 17.10
CA TYR A 189 -11.11 6.22 17.99
C TYR A 189 -9.91 5.46 18.57
N ASP A 190 -10.13 4.70 19.64
CA ASP A 190 -9.15 3.76 20.20
C ASP A 190 -9.21 2.42 19.46
N SER A 191 -8.04 1.89 19.09
CA SER A 191 -7.91 0.53 18.56
C SER A 191 -6.85 -0.24 19.34
N GLY A 192 -7.22 -0.75 20.51
CA GLY A 192 -6.34 -1.63 21.29
C GLY A 192 -5.22 -0.86 21.98
N GLY A 193 -5.50 0.37 22.41
CA GLY A 193 -4.55 1.27 23.06
C GLY A 193 -3.80 2.20 22.11
N ASP A 194 -3.91 2.00 20.79
CA ASP A 194 -3.43 2.94 19.79
C ASP A 194 -4.54 3.94 19.43
N THR A 195 -4.18 5.22 19.26
CA THR A 195 -5.11 6.25 18.76
C THR A 195 -5.15 6.20 17.24
N VAL A 196 -6.35 6.09 16.68
CA VAL A 196 -6.57 6.11 15.23
C VAL A 196 -7.25 7.41 14.85
N GLU A 197 -6.62 8.19 13.97
CA GLU A 197 -7.20 9.41 13.41
C GLU A 197 -7.57 9.20 11.94
N CYS A 198 -8.76 9.66 11.58
CA CYS A 198 -9.31 9.58 10.23
C CYS A 198 -9.36 10.97 9.61
N TRP A 199 -8.76 11.12 8.43
CA TRP A 199 -8.62 12.39 7.72
C TRP A 199 -9.08 12.26 6.28
N CYS A 200 -9.85 13.23 5.81
CA CYS A 200 -10.37 13.28 4.45
C CYS A 200 -9.96 14.60 3.81
N LYS A 201 -9.71 14.59 2.50
CA LYS A 201 -9.42 15.83 1.77
C LYS A 201 -10.63 16.76 1.84
N ASP A 202 -10.46 18.08 1.98
CA ASP A 202 -11.51 19.06 2.33
C ASP A 202 -12.76 19.11 1.40
N ARG A 203 -12.73 18.39 0.27
CA ARG A 203 -13.82 18.32 -0.72
C ARG A 203 -14.38 16.91 -0.90
N GLU A 204 -13.88 15.96 -0.14
CA GLU A 204 -14.26 14.56 -0.19
C GLU A 204 -15.12 14.24 1.05
N SER A 205 -16.07 13.32 0.90
CA SER A 205 -16.80 12.74 2.03
C SER A 205 -16.09 11.50 2.54
N TRP A 206 -16.15 11.26 3.84
CA TRP A 206 -15.76 9.96 4.39
C TRP A 206 -16.62 8.85 3.77
N MET A 207 -16.03 7.66 3.61
CA MET A 207 -16.64 6.59 2.81
C MET A 207 -17.89 5.94 3.45
N GLU A 208 -18.11 6.14 4.75
CA GLU A 208 -19.28 5.62 5.50
C GLU A 208 -19.88 6.73 6.38
N GLU A 209 -21.13 6.54 6.83
CA GLU A 209 -21.84 7.50 7.67
C GLU A 209 -21.19 7.68 9.05
N GLU A 210 -20.62 6.60 9.62
CA GLU A 210 -19.91 6.63 10.91
C GLU A 210 -18.45 6.23 10.75
N VAL A 211 -17.53 7.08 11.24
CA VAL A 211 -16.08 6.86 11.15
C VAL A 211 -15.64 5.60 11.92
N GLU A 212 -16.34 5.29 13.01
CA GLU A 212 -16.11 4.13 13.89
C GLU A 212 -16.52 2.79 13.24
N GLU A 213 -17.42 2.83 12.24
CA GLU A 213 -17.81 1.69 11.43
C GLU A 213 -16.83 1.42 10.27
N TRP A 214 -15.98 2.41 9.99
CA TRP A 214 -14.84 2.24 9.10
C TRP A 214 -13.69 1.55 9.84
N PRO A 215 -13.00 0.58 9.21
CA PRO A 215 -12.25 -0.42 9.94
C PRO A 215 -10.97 0.09 10.60
#